data_AF-A0A8H4M948-F1
#
_entry.id   AF-A0A8H4M948-F1
#
_cell.length_a   1.000
_cell.length_b   1.000
_cell.length_c   1.000
_cell.angle_alpha   90.00
_cell.angle_beta   90.00
_cell.angle_gamma   90.00
#
_symmetry.space_group_name_H-M   'P 1'
#
loop_
_entity.id
_entity.type
_entity.pdbx_description
1 polymer ?
#
loop_
_entity_poly.entity_id
_entity_poly.type
_entity_poly.pdbx_seq_one_letter_code
_entity_poly.pdbx_strand_id
1 'polypeptide(L)'
;MDAGFKRATSLLVDEVIRGVLVRKCGYRPREILILGFGQGGMAALVAAREMNDNKAQGESASAGSGAEDTSLSGVISIGAPYPLSGSTVGAKSRTPVLLVGGREPTAVSDGAIRRTKQVFEFVEVHQYARKGDGMPRNREEMMPVMQFFARRLRSWQGVPEGSVEIT
;
A
#
# COMPACT_ATOMS: atom_id res chain seq x y z
N MET A 1 -13.29 13.17 -13.54
CA MET A 1 -14.44 12.65 -12.79
C MET A 1 -13.91 11.67 -11.75
N ASP A 2 -14.26 11.82 -10.47
CA ASP A 2 -13.64 11.07 -9.35
C ASP A 2 -14.23 9.67 -9.12
N ALA A 3 -15.30 9.28 -9.83
CA ALA A 3 -15.94 7.96 -9.75
C ALA A 3 -16.25 7.43 -8.31
N GLY A 4 -16.28 8.31 -7.30
CA GLY A 4 -16.50 7.94 -5.90
C GLY A 4 -15.23 7.62 -5.11
N PHE A 5 -14.03 7.79 -5.68
CA PHE A 5 -12.75 7.51 -5.02
C PHE A 5 -12.57 8.29 -3.72
N LYS A 6 -12.89 9.59 -3.69
CA LYS A 6 -12.79 10.38 -2.46
C LYS A 6 -13.60 9.79 -1.30
N ARG A 7 -14.83 9.35 -1.57
CA ARG A 7 -15.68 8.72 -0.55
C ARG A 7 -15.09 7.39 -0.09
N ALA A 8 -14.64 6.56 -1.03
CA ALA A 8 -14.03 5.27 -0.72
C ALA A 8 -12.74 5.44 0.11
N THR A 9 -11.90 6.40 -0.26
CA THR A 9 -10.67 6.71 0.47
C THR A 9 -10.96 7.25 1.87
N SER A 10 -11.87 8.21 2.04
CA SER A 10 -12.23 8.71 3.38
C SER A 10 -12.77 7.59 4.27
N LEU A 11 -13.61 6.70 3.75
CA LEU A 11 -14.10 5.54 4.50
C LEU A 11 -12.96 4.61 4.90
N LEU A 12 -12.05 4.27 3.98
CA LEU A 12 -10.90 3.42 4.26
C LEU A 12 -9.97 4.03 5.32
N VAL A 13 -9.63 5.31 5.18
CA VAL A 13 -8.66 5.98 6.05
C VAL A 13 -9.26 6.30 7.41
N ASP A 14 -10.40 6.99 7.46
CA ASP A 14 -10.91 7.57 8.70
C ASP A 14 -11.77 6.59 9.51
N GLU A 15 -12.61 5.80 8.84
CA GLU A 15 -13.49 4.86 9.52
C GLU A 15 -12.80 3.52 9.77
N VAL A 16 -12.24 2.89 8.73
CA VAL A 16 -11.67 1.55 8.84
C VAL A 16 -10.29 1.56 9.51
N ILE A 17 -9.31 2.26 8.94
CA ILE A 17 -7.92 2.22 9.42
C ILE A 17 -7.81 2.98 10.75
N ARG A 18 -8.06 4.29 10.76
CA ARG A 18 -7.94 5.10 11.98
C ARG A 18 -9.02 4.72 13.00
N GLY A 19 -10.27 4.58 12.56
CA GLY A 19 -11.40 4.40 13.44
C GLY A 19 -11.54 3.03 14.08
N VAL A 20 -11.28 1.96 13.34
CA VAL A 20 -11.43 0.59 13.84
C VAL A 20 -10.07 -0.02 14.13
N LEU A 21 -9.21 -0.18 13.13
CA LEU A 21 -7.96 -0.93 13.29
C LEU A 21 -7.02 -0.28 14.31
N VAL A 22 -6.81 1.03 14.22
CA VAL A 22 -5.94 1.76 15.16
C VAL A 22 -6.67 2.02 16.48
N ARG A 23 -7.76 2.78 16.48
CA ARG A 23 -8.40 3.23 17.73
C ARG A 23 -9.08 2.12 18.53
N LYS A 24 -9.79 1.18 17.89
CA LYS A 24 -10.56 0.14 18.61
C LYS A 24 -9.75 -1.13 18.80
N CYS A 25 -8.96 -1.53 17.81
CA CYS A 25 -8.21 -2.79 17.84
C CYS A 25 -6.75 -2.61 18.29
N GLY A 26 -6.23 -1.39 18.38
CA GLY A 26 -4.88 -1.12 18.88
C GLY A 26 -3.75 -1.44 17.91
N TYR A 27 -4.04 -1.69 16.63
CA TYR A 27 -3.00 -1.90 15.63
C TYR A 27 -2.25 -0.60 15.35
N ARG A 28 -0.93 -0.69 15.15
CA ARG A 28 -0.11 0.41 14.66
C ARG A 28 -0.24 0.51 13.13
N PRO A 29 -0.12 1.71 12.53
CA PRO A 29 -0.12 1.84 11.06
C PRO A 29 0.86 0.87 10.37
N ARG A 30 2.06 0.72 10.94
CA ARG A 30 3.11 -0.20 10.48
C ARG A 30 2.77 -1.70 10.56
N GLU A 31 1.63 -2.08 11.12
CA GLU A 31 1.11 -3.45 11.20
C GLU A 31 -0.01 -3.70 10.19
N ILE A 32 -0.45 -2.66 9.49
CA ILE A 32 -1.56 -2.70 8.54
C ILE A 32 -0.97 -2.75 7.13
N LEU A 33 -1.31 -3.79 6.37
CA LEU A 33 -0.98 -3.94 4.96
C LEU A 33 -2.28 -4.00 4.16
N ILE A 34 -2.33 -3.31 3.03
CA ILE A 34 -3.50 -3.30 2.15
C ILE A 34 -3.17 -4.07 0.87
N LEU A 35 -3.98 -5.09 0.56
CA LEU A 35 -3.96 -5.76 -0.74
C LEU A 35 -5.19 -5.31 -1.52
N GLY A 36 -4.98 -4.77 -2.72
CA GLY A 36 -6.04 -4.31 -3.60
C GLY A 36 -5.89 -4.83 -5.03
N PHE A 37 -7.01 -5.20 -5.64
CA PHE A 37 -7.09 -5.63 -7.04
C PHE A 37 -7.87 -4.61 -7.88
N GLY A 38 -7.37 -4.26 -9.06
CA GLY A 38 -8.00 -3.30 -9.96
C GLY A 38 -8.28 -1.98 -9.25
N GLN A 39 -9.51 -1.49 -9.30
CA GLN A 39 -9.89 -0.23 -8.63
C GLN A 39 -9.65 -0.27 -7.11
N GLY A 40 -9.73 -1.45 -6.47
CA GLY A 40 -9.35 -1.60 -5.07
C GLY A 40 -7.86 -1.34 -4.81
N GLY A 41 -6.99 -1.68 -5.77
CA GLY A 41 -5.56 -1.34 -5.73
C GLY A 41 -5.31 0.16 -5.84
N MET A 42 -6.03 0.85 -6.73
CA MET A 42 -6.00 2.31 -6.81
C MET A 42 -6.42 2.95 -5.49
N ALA A 43 -7.52 2.48 -4.88
CA ALA A 43 -8.03 3.01 -3.62
C ALA A 43 -7.05 2.77 -2.47
N ALA A 44 -6.42 1.59 -2.42
CA ALA A 44 -5.38 1.26 -1.45
C ALA A 44 -4.18 2.21 -1.54
N LEU A 45 -3.73 2.52 -2.76
CA LEU A 45 -2.64 3.46 -2.98
C LEU A 45 -3.00 4.89 -2.56
N VAL A 46 -4.22 5.36 -2.87
CA VAL A 46 -4.64 6.70 -2.41
C VAL A 46 -4.76 6.73 -0.88
N ALA A 47 -5.32 5.70 -0.26
CA ALA A 47 -5.43 5.60 1.20
C ALA A 47 -4.05 5.62 1.88
N ALA A 48 -3.08 4.87 1.37
CA ALA A 48 -1.71 4.88 1.89
C ALA A 48 -1.03 6.25 1.73
N ARG A 49 -1.34 6.99 0.66
CA ARG A 49 -0.84 8.36 0.49
C ARG A 49 -1.45 9.31 1.53
N GLU A 50 -2.76 9.23 1.76
CA GLU A 50 -3.48 10.07 2.74
C GLU A 50 -3.14 9.73 4.20
N MET A 51 -2.72 8.50 4.49
CA MET A 51 -2.20 8.13 5.82
C MET A 51 -0.90 8.90 6.16
N ASN A 52 -0.06 9.18 5.15
CA ASN A 52 1.19 9.93 5.30
C ASN A 52 1.00 11.45 5.25
N ASP A 53 -0.03 11.93 4.54
CA ASP A 53 -0.40 13.34 4.59
C ASP A 53 -1.06 13.61 5.94
N ASN A 54 -0.21 13.95 6.92
CA ASN A 54 -0.61 14.63 8.14
C ASN A 54 -1.30 15.95 7.73
N LYS A 55 -2.60 15.90 7.43
CA LYS A 55 -3.45 17.04 7.74
C LYS A 55 -3.22 17.25 9.22
N ALA A 56 -2.59 18.37 9.53
CA ALA A 56 -2.52 18.97 10.83
C ALA A 56 -3.94 19.09 11.41
N GLN A 57 -4.49 18.00 11.94
CA GLN A 57 -5.52 18.07 12.95
C GLN A 57 -4.79 18.42 14.22
N GLY A 58 -4.66 19.74 14.44
CA GLY A 58 -4.38 20.28 15.75
C GLY A 58 -5.43 19.75 16.71
N GLU A 59 -4.95 19.02 17.71
CA GLU A 59 -5.22 19.24 19.12
C GLU A 59 -4.38 18.20 19.91
N SER A 60 -3.38 18.71 20.64
CA SER A 60 -2.76 18.03 21.79
C SER A 60 -1.86 16.80 21.56
N ALA A 61 -0.97 16.82 20.57
CA ALA A 61 0.27 16.04 20.66
C ALA A 61 1.40 16.96 21.12
N SER A 62 1.61 16.96 22.44
CA SER A 62 2.72 17.61 23.13
C SER A 62 4.05 17.41 22.41
N ALA A 63 4.79 18.51 22.26
CA ALA A 63 6.19 18.54 21.85
C ALA A 63 7.02 17.60 22.74
N GLY A 64 7.27 16.38 22.25
CA GLY A 64 7.97 15.34 23.01
C GLY A 64 8.02 13.95 22.39
N SER A 65 7.19 13.60 21.41
CA SER A 65 7.27 12.31 20.70
C SER A 65 7.81 12.51 19.28
N GLY A 66 8.91 11.83 18.94
CA GLY A 66 9.45 11.81 17.58
C GLY A 66 8.35 11.45 16.58
N ALA A 67 8.31 12.15 15.45
CA ALA A 67 7.28 12.02 14.41
C ALA A 67 6.87 10.55 14.23
N GLU A 68 5.70 10.17 14.78
CA GLU A 68 5.26 8.79 14.69
C GLU A 68 5.05 8.48 13.22
N ASP A 69 5.78 7.48 12.73
CA ASP A 69 5.72 7.06 11.35
C ASP A 69 4.32 6.50 11.06
N THR A 70 3.46 7.33 10.46
CA THR A 70 2.08 6.98 10.09
C THR A 70 2.02 6.08 8.86
N SER A 71 3.18 5.69 8.30
CA SER A 71 3.23 4.82 7.15
C SER A 71 2.68 3.44 7.46
N LEU A 72 1.88 2.94 6.50
CA LEU A 72 1.41 1.57 6.52
C LEU A 72 2.56 0.59 6.31
N SER A 73 2.36 -0.64 6.78
CA SER A 73 3.31 -1.74 6.57
C SER A 73 3.64 -1.93 5.08
N GLY A 74 2.63 -1.82 4.21
CA GLY A 74 2.79 -1.79 2.77
C GLY A 74 1.48 -1.79 2.00
N VAL A 75 1.57 -1.65 0.68
CA VAL A 75 0.46 -1.84 -0.26
C VAL A 75 0.86 -2.83 -1.34
N ILE A 76 0.01 -3.82 -1.59
CA ILE A 76 0.09 -4.70 -2.75
C ILE A 76 -1.04 -4.31 -3.69
N SER A 77 -0.69 -3.71 -4.84
CA SER A 77 -1.66 -3.27 -5.84
C SER A 77 -1.54 -4.12 -7.10
N ILE A 78 -2.54 -4.96 -7.33
CA ILE A 78 -2.59 -5.89 -8.46
C ILE A 78 -3.44 -5.27 -9.57
N GLY A 79 -2.83 -5.11 -10.73
CA GLY A 79 -3.45 -4.63 -11.95
C GLY A 79 -3.89 -3.17 -11.91
N ALA A 80 -3.29 -2.39 -11.02
CA ALA A 80 -3.68 -1.02 -10.80
C ALA A 80 -2.51 -0.15 -10.34
N PRO A 81 -2.26 0.98 -11.02
CA PRO A 81 -1.29 1.98 -10.58
C PRO A 81 -1.93 3.04 -9.68
N TYR A 82 -1.14 4.02 -9.25
CA TYR A 82 -1.70 5.24 -8.64
C TYR A 82 -2.63 5.97 -9.63
N PRO A 83 -3.88 6.30 -9.23
CA PRO A 83 -4.86 6.87 -10.13
C PRO A 83 -4.49 8.30 -10.54
N LEU A 84 -4.93 8.73 -11.73
CA LEU A 84 -4.71 10.08 -12.24
C LEU A 84 -5.42 11.17 -11.42
N SER A 85 -6.52 10.82 -10.74
CA SER A 85 -7.26 11.72 -9.86
C SER A 85 -6.61 11.90 -8.49
N GLY A 86 -5.63 11.06 -8.13
CA GLY A 86 -4.93 11.15 -6.85
C GLY A 86 -3.93 12.32 -6.82
N SER A 87 -3.76 12.92 -5.64
CA SER A 87 -2.79 14.00 -5.45
C SER A 87 -1.35 13.49 -5.55
N THR A 88 -0.54 14.13 -6.40
CA THR A 88 0.90 13.91 -6.48
C THR A 88 1.73 15.01 -5.79
N VAL A 89 1.05 15.96 -5.14
CA VAL A 89 1.69 17.09 -4.46
C VAL A 89 2.09 16.69 -3.04
N GLY A 90 3.22 17.22 -2.57
CA GLY A 90 3.74 16.99 -1.22
C GLY A 90 4.93 16.03 -1.16
N ALA A 91 5.35 15.70 0.06
CA ALA A 91 6.42 14.73 0.29
C ALA A 91 5.96 13.32 -0.13
N LYS A 92 6.91 12.48 -0.57
CA LYS A 92 6.60 11.09 -0.92
C LYS A 92 6.16 10.31 0.32
N SER A 93 5.17 9.44 0.15
CA SER A 93 4.83 8.46 1.18
C SER A 93 5.95 7.43 1.32
N ARG A 94 6.29 7.10 2.57
CA ARG A 94 7.29 6.09 2.91
C ARG A 94 6.69 4.67 2.95
N THR A 95 5.37 4.54 2.79
CA THR A 95 4.72 3.22 2.69
C THR A 95 5.29 2.45 1.50
N PRO A 96 5.85 1.25 1.71
CA PRO A 96 6.34 0.41 0.63
C PRO A 96 5.19 -0.08 -0.26
N VAL A 97 5.40 -0.05 -1.58
CA VAL A 97 4.39 -0.47 -2.56
C VAL A 97 4.95 -1.57 -3.45
N LEU A 98 4.17 -2.62 -3.67
CA LEU A 98 4.34 -3.57 -4.76
C LEU A 98 3.25 -3.34 -5.81
N LEU A 99 3.64 -2.95 -7.02
CA LEU A 99 2.77 -2.96 -8.19
C LEU A 99 2.92 -4.28 -8.93
N VAL A 100 1.80 -4.92 -9.26
CA VAL A 100 1.80 -6.19 -9.99
C VAL A 100 0.99 -6.06 -11.27
N GLY A 101 1.52 -6.51 -12.40
CA GLY A 101 0.84 -6.46 -13.70
C GLY A 101 1.33 -7.54 -14.67
N GLY A 102 0.84 -7.55 -15.90
CA GLY A 102 1.34 -8.42 -16.97
C GLY A 102 2.47 -7.78 -17.79
N ARG A 103 3.10 -8.55 -18.69
CA ARG A 103 4.17 -8.07 -19.60
C ARG A 103 3.70 -7.02 -20.61
N GLU A 104 2.43 -7.07 -20.99
CA GLU A 104 1.76 -6.07 -21.82
C GLU A 104 0.66 -5.43 -20.96
N PRO A 105 1.04 -4.55 -20.02
CA PRO A 105 0.11 -4.01 -19.05
C PRO A 105 -0.79 -2.98 -19.71
N THR A 106 -2.09 -3.06 -19.43
CA THR A 106 -3.09 -2.10 -19.93
C THR A 106 -3.32 -0.98 -18.92
N ALA A 107 -3.24 -1.30 -17.62
CA ALA A 107 -3.37 -0.36 -16.51
C ALA A 107 -2.00 0.00 -15.92
N VAL A 108 -1.10 -0.98 -15.73
CA VAL A 108 0.21 -0.77 -15.07
C VAL A 108 1.30 -0.40 -16.09
N SER A 109 1.03 0.60 -16.94
CA SER A 109 1.98 1.08 -17.95
C SER A 109 3.19 1.81 -17.34
N ASP A 110 4.26 1.99 -18.11
CA ASP A 110 5.48 2.69 -17.65
C ASP A 110 5.19 4.11 -17.13
N GLY A 111 4.31 4.84 -17.82
CA GLY A 111 3.87 6.16 -17.36
C GLY A 111 3.11 6.10 -16.04
N ALA A 112 2.37 5.02 -15.79
CA ALA A 112 1.64 4.81 -14.56
C ALA A 112 2.53 4.37 -13.39
N ILE A 113 3.54 3.54 -13.68
CA ILE A 113 4.61 3.20 -12.74
C ILE A 113 5.38 4.47 -12.33
N ARG A 114 5.77 5.31 -13.30
CA ARG A 114 6.49 6.56 -13.03
C ARG A 114 5.69 7.50 -12.14
N ARG A 115 4.38 7.65 -12.40
CA ARG A 115 3.47 8.42 -11.53
C ARG A 115 3.40 7.84 -10.12
N THR A 116 3.32 6.52 -9.97
CA THR A 116 3.32 5.90 -8.64
C THR A 116 4.64 6.18 -7.89
N LYS A 117 5.78 6.13 -8.59
CA LYS A 117 7.11 6.48 -8.05
C LYS A 117 7.29 7.97 -7.72
N GLN A 118 6.43 8.85 -8.23
CA GLN A 118 6.39 10.26 -7.81
C GLN A 118 5.72 10.43 -6.45
N VAL A 119 4.81 9.52 -6.10
CA VAL A 119 4.00 9.57 -4.87
C VAL A 119 4.61 8.76 -3.73
N PHE A 120 5.29 7.65 -4.05
CA PHE A 120 5.88 6.73 -3.07
C PHE A 120 7.39 6.66 -3.19
N GLU A 121 8.07 6.57 -2.06
CA GLU A 121 9.53 6.44 -1.98
C GLU A 121 9.99 5.05 -2.44
N PHE A 122 9.33 4.00 -1.95
CA PHE A 122 9.70 2.60 -2.21
C PHE A 122 8.63 1.91 -3.07
N VAL A 123 8.91 1.72 -4.36
CA VAL A 123 8.00 1.05 -5.30
C VAL A 123 8.71 -0.09 -5.99
N GLU A 124 8.31 -1.31 -5.66
CA GLU A 124 8.66 -2.54 -6.38
C GLU A 124 7.62 -2.78 -7.48
N VAL A 125 8.07 -3.28 -8.63
CA VAL A 125 7.20 -3.63 -9.76
C VAL A 125 7.48 -5.06 -10.16
N HIS A 126 6.45 -5.88 -10.20
CA HIS A 126 6.52 -7.23 -10.72
C HIS A 126 5.59 -7.39 -11.92
N GLN A 127 6.13 -7.89 -13.02
CA GLN A 127 5.38 -8.19 -14.23
C GLN A 127 5.39 -9.70 -14.48
N TYR A 128 4.20 -10.30 -14.60
CA TYR A 128 4.07 -11.68 -15.02
C TYR A 128 4.55 -11.84 -16.47
N ALA A 129 5.01 -13.04 -16.82
CA ALA A 129 5.38 -13.37 -18.20
C ALA A 129 4.18 -13.28 -19.18
N ARG A 130 2.96 -13.50 -18.69
CA ARG A 130 1.72 -13.47 -19.50
C ARG A 130 1.21 -12.04 -19.72
N LYS A 131 0.36 -11.90 -20.74
CA LYS A 131 -0.37 -10.66 -21.00
C LYS A 131 -1.46 -10.41 -19.94
N GLY A 132 -1.74 -9.13 -19.72
CA GLY A 132 -2.86 -8.67 -18.91
C GLY A 132 -2.60 -8.59 -17.40
N ASP A 133 -3.23 -7.59 -16.80
CA ASP A 133 -3.01 -7.11 -15.43
C ASP A 133 -3.85 -7.84 -14.36
N GLY A 134 -4.40 -9.01 -14.68
CA GLY A 134 -5.24 -9.78 -13.76
C GLY A 134 -4.48 -10.39 -12.57
N MET A 135 -5.23 -10.99 -11.64
CA MET A 135 -4.68 -11.70 -10.47
C MET A 135 -3.65 -12.79 -10.84
N PRO A 136 -2.64 -13.07 -9.98
CA PRO A 136 -1.72 -14.19 -10.17
C PRO A 136 -2.47 -15.51 -10.39
N ARG A 137 -2.02 -16.32 -11.35
CA ARG A 137 -2.68 -17.58 -11.76
C ARG A 137 -1.97 -18.85 -11.31
N ASN A 138 -0.72 -18.73 -10.90
CA ASN A 138 0.11 -19.88 -10.53
C ASN A 138 1.08 -19.47 -9.42
N ARG A 139 1.83 -20.46 -8.92
CA ARG A 139 2.82 -20.27 -7.87
C ARG A 139 3.83 -19.20 -8.26
N GLU A 140 4.41 -19.28 -9.45
CA GLU A 140 5.44 -18.37 -9.94
C GLU A 140 4.99 -16.91 -9.93
N GLU A 141 3.76 -16.63 -10.42
CA GLU A 141 3.17 -15.29 -10.39
C GLU A 141 2.88 -14.80 -8.97
N MET A 142 2.58 -15.72 -8.05
CA MET A 142 2.27 -15.39 -6.65
C MET A 142 3.53 -15.25 -5.77
N MET A 143 4.64 -15.89 -6.13
CA MET A 143 5.87 -15.88 -5.34
C MET A 143 6.35 -14.46 -4.96
N PRO A 144 6.41 -13.47 -5.87
CA PRO A 144 6.89 -12.12 -5.55
C PRO A 144 5.92 -11.38 -4.63
N VAL A 145 4.61 -11.63 -4.77
CA VAL A 145 3.58 -11.08 -3.88
C VAL A 145 3.77 -11.60 -2.46
N MET A 146 3.99 -12.90 -2.31
CA MET A 146 4.22 -13.54 -1.01
C MET A 146 5.54 -13.12 -0.38
N GLN A 147 6.61 -12.98 -1.16
CA GLN A 147 7.89 -12.48 -0.67
C GLN A 147 7.78 -11.04 -0.17
N PHE A 148 7.10 -10.16 -0.92
CA PHE A 148 6.83 -8.81 -0.46
C PHE A 148 6.00 -8.83 0.83
N PHE A 149 4.91 -9.60 0.87
CA PHE A 149 4.05 -9.71 2.04
C PHE A 149 4.82 -10.19 3.28
N ALA A 150 5.63 -11.24 3.15
CA ALA A 150 6.44 -11.79 4.23
C ALA A 150 7.41 -10.75 4.82
N ARG A 151 8.12 -9.99 3.97
CA ARG A 151 9.02 -8.92 4.42
C ARG A 151 8.32 -7.81 5.21
N ARG A 152 7.02 -7.60 4.96
CA ARG A 152 6.22 -6.56 5.61
C ARG A 152 5.61 -7.02 6.93
N LEU A 153 5.34 -8.32 7.08
CA LEU A 153 4.59 -8.83 8.23
C LEU A 153 5.29 -8.68 9.58
N ARG A 154 6.64 -8.61 9.65
CA ARG A 154 7.46 -8.41 10.88
C ARG A 154 7.11 -9.27 12.12
N SER A 155 6.11 -10.15 12.03
CA SER A 155 5.59 -10.94 13.14
C SER A 155 6.29 -12.27 13.16
N TRP A 156 6.94 -12.55 14.29
CA TRP A 156 7.54 -13.82 14.63
C TRP A 156 6.61 -14.66 15.51
N GLN A 157 5.42 -14.15 15.86
CA GLN A 157 4.45 -14.92 16.64
C GLN A 157 3.94 -16.11 15.82
N GLY A 158 4.15 -17.31 16.34
CA GLY A 158 3.80 -18.56 15.68
C GLY A 158 4.88 -19.13 14.76
N VAL A 159 6.02 -18.44 14.60
CA VAL A 159 7.21 -19.02 13.96
C VAL A 159 7.85 -19.98 14.97
N PRO A 160 8.01 -21.28 14.65
CA PRO A 160 8.65 -22.23 15.55
C PRO A 160 10.08 -21.80 15.89
N GLU A 161 10.49 -22.01 17.14
CA GLU A 161 11.87 -21.77 17.57
C GLU A 161 12.85 -22.52 16.65
N GLY A 162 13.89 -21.82 16.19
CA GLY A 162 14.90 -22.37 15.27
C GLY A 162 14.62 -22.20 13.79
N SER A 163 13.51 -21.55 13.41
CA SER A 163 13.26 -21.21 12.00
C SER A 163 14.24 -20.11 11.52
N VAL A 164 14.84 -20.32 10.34
CA VAL A 164 15.80 -19.39 9.72
C VAL A 164 15.14 -18.68 8.54
N GLU A 165 15.33 -17.36 8.44
CA GLU A 165 14.87 -16.56 7.30
C GLU A 165 15.67 -16.94 6.04
N ILE A 166 14.97 -17.31 4.96
CA ILE A 166 15.62 -17.54 3.66
C ILE A 166 15.77 -16.18 2.97
N THR A 167 16.96 -15.61 3.04
CA THR A 167 17.39 -14.42 2.27
C THR A 167 17.72 -14.75 0.82
#